data_AF-A0A3D6AKR7-F1
#
_entry.id   AF-A0A3D6AKR7-F1
#
_cell.length_a   1.000
_cell.length_b   1.000
_cell.length_c   1.000
_cell.angle_alpha   90.00
_cell.angle_beta   90.00
_cell.angle_gamma   90.00
#
_symmetry.space_group_name_H-M   'P 1'
#
loop_
_entity.id
_entity.type
_entity.pdbx_description
1 polymer ?
#
loop_
_entity_poly.entity_id
_entity_poly.type
_entity_poly.pdbx_seq_one_letter_code
_entity_poly.pdbx_strand_id
1 'polypeptide(L)' 'MTSTIRNEAPGSARGADTSHGEIRKPTKEQVRAWLARRQARPVPLPSLEQIRQELGWTMENRHAHIT' A
#
# COMPACT_ATOMS: atom_id res chain seq x y z
N MET A 1 27.91 -46.54 -9.55
CA MET A 1 28.80 -45.39 -9.33
C MET A 1 28.11 -44.16 -9.91
N THR A 2 28.13 -43.07 -9.15
CA THR A 2 27.09 -42.03 -9.05
C THR A 2 27.00 -41.09 -10.26
N SER A 3 25.83 -41.03 -10.90
CA SER A 3 25.51 -40.03 -11.94
C SER A 3 25.49 -38.63 -11.32
N THR A 4 26.50 -37.83 -11.65
CA THR A 4 26.58 -36.41 -11.27
C THR A 4 25.68 -35.60 -12.20
N ILE A 5 24.45 -35.33 -11.77
CA ILE A 5 23.58 -34.33 -12.38
C ILE A 5 24.04 -32.97 -11.87
N ARG A 6 24.77 -32.22 -12.70
CA ARG A 6 25.18 -30.85 -12.40
C ARG A 6 24.08 -29.92 -12.92
N ASN A 7 23.12 -29.58 -12.06
CA ASN A 7 22.02 -28.68 -12.39
C ASN A 7 22.34 -27.28 -11.83
N GLU A 8 23.12 -26.49 -12.58
CA GLU A 8 23.44 -25.11 -12.20
C GLU A 8 22.44 -24.15 -12.88
N ALA A 9 21.50 -23.62 -12.08
CA ALA A 9 21.06 -22.22 -12.10
C ALA A 9 19.78 -22.03 -11.27
N PRO A 10 19.87 -21.43 -10.08
CA PRO A 10 18.84 -20.55 -9.58
C PRO A 10 19.36 -19.11 -9.72
N GLY A 11 19.43 -18.65 -10.96
CA GLY A 11 19.92 -17.31 -11.32
C GLY A 11 18.88 -16.54 -12.14
N SER A 12 17.60 -16.68 -11.81
CA SER A 12 16.55 -15.81 -12.33
C SER A 12 15.70 -15.33 -11.17
N ALA A 13 16.33 -14.50 -10.33
CA ALA A 13 15.61 -13.41 -9.70
C ALA A 13 15.08 -12.51 -10.83
N ARG A 14 14.00 -12.95 -11.48
CA ARG A 14 13.10 -12.05 -12.21
C ARG A 14 12.70 -11.03 -11.16
N GLY A 15 13.32 -9.86 -11.24
CA GLY A 15 12.92 -8.70 -10.48
C GLY A 15 11.42 -8.57 -10.65
N ALA A 16 10.69 -8.90 -9.59
CA ALA A 16 9.38 -8.36 -9.39
C ALA A 16 9.62 -6.84 -9.38
N ASP A 17 9.43 -6.22 -10.54
CA ASP A 17 9.05 -4.83 -10.66
C ASP A 17 7.76 -4.69 -9.84
N THR A 18 7.97 -4.61 -8.53
CA THR A 18 6.95 -4.15 -7.62
C THR A 18 7.03 -2.66 -7.83
N SER A 19 6.36 -2.21 -8.90
CA SER A 19 5.84 -0.86 -9.02
C SER A 19 4.97 -0.63 -7.78
N HIS A 20 5.61 -0.40 -6.64
CA HIS A 20 5.00 -0.10 -5.36
C HIS A 20 4.44 1.30 -5.54
N GLY A 21 3.19 1.37 -5.97
CA GLY A 21 2.42 2.60 -5.89
C GLY A 21 2.63 3.19 -4.51
N GLU A 22 3.12 4.43 -4.46
CA GLU A 22 3.59 5.04 -3.22
C GLU A 22 2.41 5.08 -2.25
N ILE A 23 2.41 4.23 -1.23
CA ILE A 23 1.30 4.16 -0.29
C ILE A 23 1.39 5.41 0.58
N ARG A 24 0.57 6.42 0.25
CA ARG A 24 0.44 7.64 1.05
C ARG A 24 -0.33 7.28 2.31
N LYS A 25 0.40 7.06 3.40
CA LYS A 25 -0.17 6.79 4.72
C LYS A 25 -0.38 8.12 5.46
N PRO A 26 -1.51 8.31 6.16
CA PRO A 26 -1.71 9.50 6.97
C PRO A 26 -0.75 9.51 8.16
N THR A 27 -0.35 10.71 8.56
CA THR A 27 0.40 10.92 9.80
C THR A 27 -0.48 10.71 11.03
N LYS A 28 0.15 10.42 12.17
CA LYS A 28 -0.56 10.24 13.45
C LYS A 28 -1.38 11.47 13.84
N GLU A 29 -0.90 12.67 13.51
CA GLU A 29 -1.59 13.93 13.78
C GLU A 29 -2.87 14.07 12.95
N GLN A 30 -2.83 13.69 11.67
CA GLN A 30 -4.02 13.67 10.81
C GLN A 30 -5.08 12.70 11.35
N VAL A 31 -4.65 11.51 11.79
CA VAL A 31 -5.56 10.53 12.42
C VAL A 31 -6.20 11.09 13.69
N ARG A 32 -5.42 11.75 14.56
CA ARG A 32 -5.95 12.39 15.78
C ARG A 32 -6.95 13.50 15.48
N ALA A 33 -6.63 14.37 14.53
CA ALA A 33 -7.53 15.45 14.13
C ALA A 33 -8.85 14.90 13.56
N TRP A 34 -8.78 13.84 12.76
CA TRP A 34 -9.95 13.14 12.25
C TRP A 34 -10.80 12.52 13.37
N LEU A 35 -10.17 11.85 14.34
CA LEU A 35 -10.86 11.30 15.51
C LEU A 35 -11.55 12.39 16.35
N ALA A 36 -10.87 13.51 16.61
CA ALA A 36 -11.43 14.62 17.38
C ALA A 36 -12.66 15.23 16.69
N ARG A 37 -12.62 15.41 15.36
CA ARG A 37 -13.76 15.88 14.56
C ARG A 37 -14.94 14.92 14.62
N ARG A 38 -14.70 13.61 14.62
CA ARG A 38 -15.78 12.61 14.75
C ARG A 38 -16.34 12.51 16.16
N GLN A 39 -15.53 12.62 17.20
CA GLN A 39 -16.04 12.62 18.58
C GLN A 39 -17.04 13.75 18.84
N ALA A 40 -16.85 14.90 18.17
CA ALA A 40 -17.74 16.05 18.28
C ALA A 40 -19.10 15.87 17.55
N ARG A 41 -19.30 14.81 16.76
CA ARG A 41 -20.52 14.59 15.96
C ARG A 41 -21.07 13.18 16.19
N PRO A 42 -22.35 13.02 16.56
CA PRO A 42 -22.98 11.70 16.59
C PRO A 42 -23.19 11.20 15.15
N VAL A 43 -22.17 10.56 14.60
CA VAL A 43 -22.19 9.94 13.27
C VAL A 43 -22.02 8.43 13.40
N PRO A 44 -22.61 7.64 12.49
CA PRO A 44 -22.38 6.21 12.46
C PRO A 44 -20.89 5.88 12.28
N LEU A 45 -20.51 4.68 12.74
CA LEU A 45 -19.16 4.15 12.58
C LEU A 45 -18.79 4.11 11.10
N PRO A 46 -17.66 4.68 10.69
CA PRO A 46 -17.24 4.63 9.30
C PRO A 46 -16.76 3.25 8.91
N SER A 47 -16.91 2.93 7.62
CA SER A 47 -16.23 1.80 7.02
C SER A 47 -14.74 2.11 6.81
N LEU A 48 -13.91 1.06 6.68
CA LEU A 48 -12.47 1.21 6.46
C LEU A 48 -12.15 2.01 5.18
N GLU A 49 -12.97 1.87 4.14
CA GLU A 49 -12.81 2.64 2.90
C GLU A 49 -13.07 4.13 3.11
N GLN A 50 -14.10 4.49 3.89
CA GLN A 50 -14.36 5.89 4.22
C GLN A 50 -13.21 6.51 5.00
N ILE A 51 -12.66 5.79 6.00
CA ILE A 51 -11.50 6.26 6.76
C ILE A 51 -10.32 6.51 5.82
N ARG A 52 -10.07 5.60 4.87
CA ARG A 52 -9.00 5.74 3.89
C ARG A 52 -9.21 6.96 2.99
N GLN A 53 -10.43 7.18 2.48
CA GLN A 53 -10.73 8.35 1.66
C GLN A 53 -10.60 9.66 2.45
N GLU A 54 -11.15 9.73 3.66
CA GLU A 54 -11.11 10.95 4.49
C GLU A 54 -9.69 11.31 4.95
N LEU A 55 -8.84 10.31 5.18
CA LEU A 55 -7.43 10.51 5.56
C LEU A 55 -6.49 10.63 4.36
N GLY A 56 -7.00 10.55 3.12
CA GLY A 56 -6.18 10.55 1.92
C GLY A 56 -5.23 9.36 1.85
N TRP A 57 -5.61 8.23 2.46
CA TRP A 57 -4.87 6.98 2.39
C TRP A 57 -5.08 6.34 1.01
N THR A 58 -4.37 6.86 0.02
CA THR A 58 -4.35 6.31 -1.33
C THR A 58 -3.09 5.48 -1.53
N MET A 59 -3.24 4.33 -2.17
CA MET A 59 -2.11 3.79 -2.93
C MET A 59 -2.00 4.71 -4.13
N GLU A 60 -0.96 5.54 -4.21
CA GLU A 60 -0.71 6.30 -5.42
C GLU A 60 -0.42 5.30 -6.53
N ASN A 61 -1.46 4.87 -7.23
CA ASN A 61 -1.32 4.17 -8.48
C ASN A 61 -0.80 5.22 -9.45
N ARG A 62 0.53 5.31 -9.61
CA ARG A 62 1.17 6.12 -10.64
C ARG A 62 0.79 5.56 -12.00
N HIS A 63 -0.43 5.84 -12.44
CA HIS A 63 -0.78 5.74 -13.85
C HIS A 63 -0.02 6.84 -14.58
N ALA A 64 1.17 6.44 -15.01
CA ALA A 64 1.82 6.80 -16.25
C ALA A 64 1.08 7.89 -17.05
N HIS A 65 1.48 9.14 -16.84
CA HIS A 65 1.27 10.20 -17.82
C HIS A 65 2.25 9.93 -18.98
N ILE A 66 1.89 9.00 -19.87
CA ILE A 66 2.52 8.85 -21.19
C ILE A 66 1.67 9.66 -22.16
N THR A 67 2.17 10.85 -22.49
CA THR A 67 1.71 11.69 -23.59
C THR A 67 2.33 11.20 -24.89
#